data_AF-A0AAN5C2Y3-F1
#
_entry.id   AF-A0AAN5C2Y3-F1
#
_cell.length_a   1.000
_cell.length_b   1.000
_cell.length_c   1.000
_cell.angle_alpha   90.00
_cell.angle_beta   90.00
_cell.angle_gamma   90.00
#
_symmetry.space_group_name_H-M   'P 1'
#
loop_
_entity.id
_entity.type
_entity.pdbx_description
1 polymer ?
#
loop_
_entity_poly.entity_id
_entity_poly.type
_entity_poly.pdbx_seq_one_letter_code
_entity_poly.pdbx_strand_id
1 'polypeptide(L)'
;MSYRNQLQLSFHPGAFFIDNSNSQPLATKEKLPIELKHSPQGRTKSVGHSSPLSPIGLLVLKSLQNELATIPQSKTAPKQMLHFVAQAWDLVLNLEEEARMLEFCGATKLKLSEIDAKPSLRARCTLLELPSGKGSSEAKNTGARRVDVDFAVKTRVQRGNSGDVGVLAFETDVIASKVYGFGTKNNSGMSEDEMRRLLRKELGEKSEPQLGNGIWSKAVQTLTGTVF
;
A
#
# COMPACT_ATOMS: atom_id res chain seq x y z
N MET A 1 -0.46 -25.09 -0.74
CA MET A 1 -0.10 -24.61 0.62
C MET A 1 -0.98 -23.43 0.98
N SER A 2 -1.25 -23.20 2.27
CA SER A 2 -2.04 -22.06 2.75
C SER A 2 -1.22 -21.19 3.70
N TYR A 3 -1.41 -19.87 3.64
CA TYR A 3 -0.79 -18.91 4.57
C TYR A 3 -1.88 -18.16 5.34
N ARG A 4 -1.78 -18.18 6.67
CA ARG A 4 -2.70 -17.52 7.63
C ARG A 4 -4.19 -17.80 7.38
N ASN A 5 -4.53 -18.93 6.77
CA ASN A 5 -5.90 -19.26 6.31
C ASN A 5 -6.53 -18.17 5.43
N GLN A 6 -5.73 -17.34 4.76
CA GLN A 6 -6.17 -16.23 3.90
C GLN A 6 -5.68 -16.43 2.47
N LEU A 7 -4.45 -16.92 2.30
CA LEU A 7 -3.86 -17.20 0.99
C LEU A 7 -3.78 -18.69 0.73
N GLN A 8 -4.01 -19.08 -0.52
CA GLN A 8 -3.75 -20.41 -1.05
C GLN A 8 -2.82 -20.29 -2.24
N LEU A 9 -1.68 -20.99 -2.17
CA LEU A 9 -0.69 -21.09 -3.24
C LEU A 9 -0.64 -22.53 -3.76
N SER A 10 -0.80 -22.67 -5.07
CA SER A 10 -0.71 -23.93 -5.81
C SER A 10 0.39 -23.83 -6.86
N PHE A 11 1.32 -24.80 -6.86
CA PHE A 11 2.43 -24.87 -7.81
C PHE A 11 2.92 -26.32 -7.95
N HIS A 12 3.62 -26.61 -9.05
CA HIS A 12 4.26 -27.90 -9.28
C HIS A 12 5.68 -27.90 -8.69
N PRO A 13 5.99 -28.69 -7.63
CA PRO A 13 7.30 -28.64 -6.98
C PRO A 13 8.47 -28.98 -7.91
N GLY A 14 8.27 -29.91 -8.86
CA GLY A 14 9.29 -30.32 -9.84
C GLY A 14 9.66 -29.25 -10.87
N ALA A 15 8.96 -28.11 -10.89
CA ALA A 15 9.29 -26.97 -11.77
C ALA A 15 10.43 -26.08 -11.21
N PHE A 16 10.76 -26.25 -9.93
CA PHE A 16 11.66 -25.36 -9.21
C PHE A 16 13.05 -25.98 -9.01
N PHE A 17 14.04 -25.14 -8.67
CA PHE A 17 15.37 -25.59 -8.32
C PHE A 17 15.35 -26.40 -7.00
N ILE A 18 15.97 -27.59 -7.03
CA ILE A 18 16.13 -28.47 -5.87
C ILE A 18 17.61 -28.84 -5.77
N ASP A 19 18.27 -28.36 -4.71
CA ASP A 19 19.73 -28.47 -4.50
C ASP A 19 20.22 -29.92 -4.32
N ASN A 20 19.33 -30.84 -3.93
CA ASN A 20 19.65 -32.22 -3.57
C ASN A 20 19.47 -33.26 -4.68
N SER A 21 19.15 -32.87 -5.90
CA SER A 21 18.96 -33.82 -7.00
C SER A 21 20.08 -33.71 -8.04
N ASN A 22 20.85 -34.78 -8.20
CA ASN A 22 21.69 -35.01 -9.40
C ASN A 22 20.87 -35.02 -10.71
N SER A 23 19.54 -34.97 -10.61
CA SER A 23 18.65 -34.61 -11.69
C SER A 23 18.62 -33.09 -11.80
N GLN A 24 19.20 -32.54 -12.87
CA GLN A 24 18.80 -31.22 -13.36
C GLN A 24 17.27 -31.17 -13.41
N PRO A 25 16.63 -30.05 -13.01
CA PRO A 25 15.19 -29.89 -13.20
C PRO A 25 14.88 -30.24 -14.66
N LEU A 26 13.83 -31.04 -14.89
CA LEU A 26 13.35 -31.36 -16.23
C LEU A 26 13.27 -30.04 -16.98
N ALA A 27 14.18 -29.84 -17.93
CA ALA A 27 14.31 -28.63 -18.71
C ALA A 27 13.17 -28.58 -19.74
N THR A 28 11.93 -28.78 -19.30
CA THR A 28 10.79 -28.25 -20.01
C THR A 28 10.94 -26.73 -19.93
N LYS A 29 11.29 -26.11 -21.06
CA LYS A 29 11.35 -24.65 -21.23
C LYS A 29 10.01 -23.94 -20.93
N GLU A 30 8.98 -24.71 -20.57
CA GLU A 30 7.64 -24.24 -20.26
C GLU A 30 7.52 -23.94 -18.77
N LYS A 31 7.25 -22.67 -18.46
CA LYS A 31 6.92 -22.22 -17.12
C LYS A 31 5.61 -22.86 -16.68
N LEU A 32 5.66 -23.74 -15.69
CA LEU A 32 4.46 -24.35 -15.13
C LEU A 32 3.65 -23.30 -14.35
N PRO A 33 2.31 -23.41 -14.30
CA PRO A 33 1.47 -22.40 -13.67
C PRO A 33 1.72 -22.32 -12.15
N ILE A 34 1.82 -21.09 -11.64
CA ILE A 34 1.78 -20.78 -10.21
C ILE A 34 0.47 -20.01 -9.97
N GLU A 35 -0.41 -20.56 -9.15
CA GLU A 35 -1.66 -19.90 -8.79
C GLU A 35 -1.62 -19.42 -7.34
N LEU A 36 -1.79 -18.12 -7.14
CA LEU A 36 -2.02 -17.51 -5.83
C LEU A 36 -3.44 -16.97 -5.77
N LYS A 37 -4.24 -17.43 -4.81
CA LYS A 37 -5.63 -17.01 -4.63
C LYS A 37 -5.90 -16.66 -3.17
N HIS A 38 -6.79 -15.70 -2.94
CA HIS A 38 -7.36 -15.48 -1.62
C HIS A 38 -8.45 -16.51 -1.38
N SER A 39 -8.28 -17.31 -0.34
CA SER A 39 -9.15 -18.42 0.02
C SER A 39 -9.26 -18.45 1.54
N PRO A 40 -10.17 -17.65 2.12
CA PRO A 40 -10.33 -17.63 3.55
C PRO A 40 -10.93 -18.97 3.98
N GLN A 41 -10.13 -19.82 4.61
CA GLN A 41 -10.63 -21.08 5.19
C GLN A 41 -11.27 -20.77 6.54
N GLY A 42 -12.55 -20.39 6.50
CA GLY A 42 -13.40 -20.42 7.69
C GLY A 42 -13.58 -21.85 8.15
N ARG A 43 -13.20 -22.16 9.41
CA ARG A 43 -13.47 -23.45 10.06
C ARG A 43 -14.96 -23.73 10.29
N THR A 44 -15.84 -22.83 9.87
CA THR A 44 -17.29 -22.98 10.00
C THR A 44 -17.89 -23.19 8.62
N LYS A 45 -18.66 -24.27 8.47
CA LYS A 45 -19.53 -24.60 7.32
C LYS A 45 -20.65 -23.55 7.18
N SER A 46 -20.29 -22.30 6.97
CA SER A 46 -21.21 -21.21 6.68
C SER A 46 -21.17 -20.99 5.17
N VAL A 47 -22.22 -21.44 4.50
CA VAL A 47 -22.57 -20.99 3.15
C VAL A 47 -22.90 -19.50 3.26
N GLY A 48 -21.89 -18.64 3.17
CA GLY A 48 -22.06 -17.22 3.38
C GLY A 48 -20.75 -16.50 3.18
N HIS A 49 -20.56 -16.01 1.95
CA HIS A 49 -19.65 -14.95 1.52
C HIS A 49 -18.31 -14.87 2.29
N SER A 50 -17.24 -15.40 1.68
CA SER A 50 -15.89 -14.99 2.04
C SER A 50 -15.83 -13.47 2.11
N SER A 51 -15.44 -12.90 3.27
CA SER A 51 -15.29 -11.45 3.38
C SER A 51 -14.42 -10.94 2.22
N PRO A 52 -14.88 -9.95 1.46
CA PRO A 52 -14.10 -9.43 0.35
C PRO A 52 -12.77 -8.89 0.88
N LEU A 53 -11.69 -9.13 0.14
CA LEU A 53 -10.39 -8.56 0.44
C LEU A 53 -10.48 -7.03 0.56
N SER A 54 -9.75 -6.47 1.51
CA SER A 54 -9.55 -5.02 1.55
C SER A 54 -8.87 -4.53 0.26
N PRO A 55 -9.06 -3.26 -0.15
CA PRO A 55 -8.33 -2.70 -1.29
C PRO A 55 -6.80 -2.85 -1.17
N ILE A 56 -6.28 -2.82 0.07
CA ILE A 56 -4.86 -3.03 0.39
C ILE A 56 -4.45 -4.49 0.18
N GLY A 57 -5.21 -5.44 0.72
CA GLY A 57 -4.95 -6.86 0.49
C GLY A 57 -5.04 -7.23 -0.99
N LEU A 58 -5.96 -6.61 -1.74
CA LEU A 58 -6.10 -6.81 -3.18
C LEU A 58 -4.90 -6.22 -3.96
N LEU A 59 -4.38 -5.05 -3.58
CA LEU A 59 -3.13 -4.50 -4.12
C LEU A 59 -1.99 -5.52 -4.00
N VAL A 60 -1.74 -6.01 -2.79
CA VAL A 60 -0.63 -6.94 -2.52
C VAL A 60 -0.82 -8.27 -3.23
N LEU A 61 -2.05 -8.82 -3.22
CA LEU A 61 -2.36 -10.06 -3.93
C LEU A 61 -2.06 -9.95 -5.43
N LYS A 62 -2.52 -8.87 -6.07
CA LYS A 62 -2.32 -8.64 -7.50
C LYS A 62 -0.85 -8.43 -7.84
N SER A 63 -0.14 -7.65 -7.03
CA SER A 63 1.30 -7.45 -7.18
C SER A 63 2.08 -8.77 -7.05
N LEU A 64 1.71 -9.61 -6.07
CA LEU A 64 2.29 -10.94 -5.92
C LEU A 64 2.00 -11.83 -7.13
N GLN A 65 0.77 -11.86 -7.63
CA GLN A 65 0.42 -12.62 -8.84
C GLN A 65 1.28 -12.20 -10.04
N ASN A 66 1.46 -10.89 -10.24
CA ASN A 66 2.27 -10.36 -11.33
C ASN A 66 3.75 -10.74 -11.18
N GLU A 67 4.31 -10.65 -9.97
CA GLU A 67 5.71 -11.02 -9.72
C GLU A 67 5.93 -12.52 -9.86
N LEU A 68 5.06 -13.37 -9.30
CA LEU A 68 5.11 -14.83 -9.45
C LEU A 68 5.07 -15.25 -10.93
N ALA A 69 4.30 -14.54 -11.75
CA ALA A 69 4.25 -14.73 -13.20
C ALA A 69 5.57 -14.40 -13.92
N THR A 70 6.52 -13.70 -13.29
CA THR A 70 7.85 -13.39 -13.85
C THR A 70 9.00 -14.22 -13.26
N ILE A 71 8.81 -14.89 -12.10
CA ILE A 71 9.87 -15.65 -11.44
C ILE A 71 10.45 -16.76 -12.35
N PRO A 72 11.80 -16.89 -12.44
CA PRO A 72 12.46 -17.98 -13.13
C PRO A 72 12.49 -19.24 -12.24
N GLN A 73 11.46 -20.09 -12.36
CA GLN A 73 11.27 -21.27 -11.50
C GLN A 73 12.50 -22.19 -11.45
N SER A 74 13.15 -22.43 -12.60
CA SER A 74 14.35 -23.29 -12.70
C SER A 74 15.58 -22.80 -11.92
N LYS A 75 15.58 -21.53 -11.48
CA LYS A 75 16.66 -20.91 -10.70
C LYS A 75 16.24 -20.53 -9.28
N THR A 76 14.97 -20.72 -8.93
CA THR A 76 14.41 -20.31 -7.65
C THR A 76 14.04 -21.55 -6.85
N ALA A 77 14.45 -21.61 -5.59
CA ALA A 77 13.98 -22.67 -4.69
C ALA A 77 12.54 -22.39 -4.24
N PRO A 78 11.66 -23.39 -4.09
CA PRO A 78 10.29 -23.18 -3.63
C PRO A 78 10.23 -22.42 -2.30
N LYS A 79 11.19 -22.68 -1.41
CA LYS A 79 11.30 -22.00 -0.11
C LYS A 79 11.47 -20.49 -0.25
N GLN A 80 12.26 -20.02 -1.22
CA GLN A 80 12.46 -18.58 -1.47
C GLN A 80 11.15 -17.93 -1.96
N MET A 81 10.44 -18.57 -2.89
CA MET A 81 9.14 -18.09 -3.36
C MET A 81 8.10 -18.03 -2.22
N LEU A 82 8.02 -19.08 -1.40
CA LEU A 82 7.09 -19.13 -0.27
C LEU A 82 7.40 -18.05 0.77
N HIS A 83 8.68 -17.84 1.06
CA HIS A 83 9.13 -16.79 1.97
C HIS A 83 8.78 -15.40 1.43
N PHE A 84 9.00 -15.15 0.14
CA PHE A 84 8.59 -13.91 -0.53
C PHE A 84 7.09 -13.62 -0.37
N VAL A 85 6.23 -14.62 -0.64
CA VAL A 85 4.78 -14.47 -0.48
C VAL A 85 4.39 -14.18 0.97
N ALA A 86 4.99 -14.89 1.93
CA ALA A 86 4.70 -14.69 3.35
C ALA A 86 5.11 -13.28 3.82
N GLN A 87 6.33 -12.85 3.50
CA GLN A 87 6.83 -11.52 3.86
C GLN A 87 5.99 -10.41 3.24
N ALA A 88 5.67 -10.52 1.95
CA ALA A 88 4.83 -9.54 1.27
C ALA A 88 3.43 -9.45 1.90
N TRP A 89 2.85 -10.59 2.29
CA TRP A 89 1.53 -10.60 2.92
C TRP A 89 1.55 -10.01 4.33
N ASP A 90 2.65 -10.16 5.07
CA ASP A 90 2.79 -9.54 6.39
C ASP A 90 2.80 -8.00 6.31
N LEU A 91 3.25 -7.42 5.20
CA LEU A 91 3.20 -5.98 4.96
C LEU A 91 1.79 -5.42 4.78
N VAL A 92 0.80 -6.27 4.47
CA VAL A 92 -0.62 -5.86 4.37
C VAL A 92 -1.05 -5.21 5.68
N LEU A 93 -0.71 -5.81 6.82
CA LEU A 93 -1.09 -5.31 8.13
C LEU A 93 -0.50 -3.93 8.40
N ASN A 94 0.75 -3.70 8.02
CA ASN A 94 1.41 -2.42 8.22
C ASN A 94 0.72 -1.30 7.41
N LEU A 95 0.34 -1.59 6.16
CA LEU A 95 -0.32 -0.62 5.30
C LEU A 95 -1.80 -0.41 5.70
N GLU A 96 -2.48 -1.46 6.17
CA GLU A 96 -3.82 -1.35 6.76
C GLU A 96 -3.81 -0.49 8.02
N GLU A 97 -2.79 -0.62 8.85
CA GLU A 97 -2.62 0.17 10.07
C GLU A 97 -2.39 1.66 9.76
N GLU A 98 -1.62 1.99 8.73
CA GLU A 98 -1.49 3.38 8.24
C GLU A 98 -2.84 3.96 7.76
N ALA A 99 -3.60 3.18 6.97
CA ALA A 99 -4.92 3.61 6.51
C ALA A 99 -5.91 3.80 7.67
N ARG A 100 -5.89 2.90 8.65
CA ARG A 100 -6.68 2.99 9.88
C ARG A 100 -6.31 4.24 10.68
N MET A 101 -5.02 4.57 10.79
CA MET A 101 -4.58 5.76 11.52
C MET A 101 -4.97 7.07 10.83
N LEU A 102 -5.04 7.08 9.50
CA LEU A 102 -5.55 8.25 8.75
C LEU A 102 -7.01 8.57 9.05
N GLU A 103 -7.83 7.58 9.44
CA GLU A 103 -9.25 7.77 9.80
C GLU A 103 -9.41 8.67 11.02
N PHE A 104 -8.40 8.75 11.89
CA PHE A 104 -8.41 9.66 13.04
C PHE A 104 -8.01 11.09 12.70
N CYS A 105 -7.47 11.33 11.50
CA CYS A 105 -7.06 12.65 11.05
C CYS A 105 -8.17 13.37 10.25
N GLY A 106 -9.00 12.61 9.53
CA GLY A 106 -10.02 13.17 8.66
C GLY A 106 -10.82 12.08 7.93
N ALA A 107 -11.70 12.50 7.03
CA ALA A 107 -12.50 11.54 6.26
C ALA A 107 -11.61 10.82 5.24
N THR A 108 -11.50 9.49 5.35
CA THR A 108 -10.62 8.70 4.47
C THR A 108 -11.38 7.99 3.36
N LYS A 109 -10.70 7.79 2.23
CA LYS A 109 -11.19 6.96 1.14
C LYS A 109 -10.04 6.22 0.47
N LEU A 110 -10.15 4.90 0.44
CA LEU A 110 -9.24 4.03 -0.31
C LEU A 110 -9.81 3.73 -1.69
N LYS A 111 -8.97 3.85 -2.72
CA LYS A 111 -9.31 3.47 -4.09
C LYS A 111 -8.17 2.66 -4.70
N LEU A 112 -8.46 1.42 -5.07
CA LEU A 112 -7.56 0.63 -5.89
C LEU A 112 -7.73 1.00 -7.37
N SER A 113 -6.61 1.10 -8.06
CA SER A 113 -6.53 1.31 -9.51
C SER A 113 -5.73 0.16 -10.11
N GLU A 114 -6.42 -0.68 -10.88
CA GLU A 114 -5.85 -1.81 -11.62
C GLU A 114 -5.53 -1.41 -13.07
N ILE A 115 -5.07 -0.18 -13.27
CA ILE A 115 -4.64 0.30 -14.59
C ILE A 115 -3.27 -0.31 -14.87
N ASP A 116 -3.17 -1.02 -15.99
CA ASP A 116 -2.02 -1.81 -16.42
C ASP A 116 -1.63 -2.94 -15.43
N ALA A 117 -0.65 -3.77 -15.79
CA ALA A 117 -0.14 -4.86 -14.93
C ALA A 117 0.59 -4.37 -13.66
N LYS A 118 0.30 -3.15 -13.18
CA LYS A 118 0.90 -2.48 -12.03
C LYS A 118 -0.22 -1.88 -11.17
N PRO A 119 -0.83 -2.68 -10.28
CA PRO A 119 -1.86 -2.16 -9.40
C PRO A 119 -1.29 -1.05 -8.51
N SER A 120 -2.12 -0.04 -8.23
CA SER A 120 -1.78 1.08 -7.35
C SER A 120 -2.95 1.43 -6.47
N LEU A 121 -2.66 1.89 -5.26
CA LEU A 121 -3.67 2.28 -4.28
C LEU A 121 -3.57 3.77 -4.02
N ARG A 122 -4.71 4.45 -3.95
CA ARG A 122 -4.80 5.83 -3.47
C ARG A 122 -5.54 5.85 -2.15
N ALA A 123 -4.91 6.38 -1.11
CA ALA A 123 -5.53 6.71 0.16
C ALA A 123 -5.71 8.22 0.25
N ARG A 124 -6.95 8.70 0.16
CA ARG A 124 -7.29 10.09 0.38
C ARG A 124 -7.64 10.32 1.84
N CYS A 125 -7.11 11.37 2.44
CA CYS A 125 -7.56 11.93 3.72
C CYS A 125 -8.04 13.36 3.48
N THR A 126 -9.33 13.62 3.73
CA THR A 126 -9.93 14.95 3.62
C THR A 126 -9.94 15.63 4.97
N LEU A 127 -9.26 16.77 5.04
CA LEU A 127 -9.12 17.61 6.22
C LEU A 127 -10.08 18.79 6.13
N LEU A 128 -10.81 19.05 7.20
CA LEU A 128 -11.80 20.10 7.28
C LEU A 128 -11.54 20.97 8.51
N GLU A 129 -11.38 22.27 8.28
CA GLU A 129 -11.41 23.27 9.34
C GLU A 129 -12.84 23.82 9.43
N LEU A 130 -13.49 23.60 10.58
CA LEU A 130 -14.78 24.20 10.87
C LEU A 130 -14.55 25.55 11.58
N PRO A 131 -15.28 26.62 11.20
CA PRO A 131 -15.15 27.89 11.87
C PRO A 131 -15.53 27.75 13.34
N SER A 132 -14.58 27.99 14.24
CA SER A 132 -14.86 28.00 15.67
C SER A 132 -15.71 29.23 16.00
N GLY A 133 -16.96 29.02 16.41
CA GLY A 133 -17.93 30.08 16.70
C GLY A 133 -17.64 30.89 17.96
N LYS A 134 -16.37 31.04 18.38
CA LYS A 134 -16.00 31.82 19.58
C LYS A 134 -15.35 33.15 19.20
N GLY A 135 -16.22 34.12 18.88
CA GLY A 135 -16.12 35.50 19.37
C GLY A 135 -14.82 36.29 19.21
N SER A 136 -14.23 36.36 18.01
CA SER A 136 -13.29 37.44 17.68
C SER A 136 -13.87 38.33 16.59
N SER A 137 -14.18 39.57 16.95
CA SER A 137 -14.81 40.63 16.16
C SER A 137 -13.92 41.22 15.05
N GLU A 138 -13.06 40.42 14.42
CA GLU A 138 -12.28 40.83 13.26
C GLU A 138 -12.57 39.89 12.11
N ALA A 139 -13.26 40.42 11.09
CA ALA A 139 -13.59 39.72 9.85
C ALA A 139 -12.32 39.34 9.06
N LYS A 140 -11.72 38.20 9.39
CA LYS A 140 -10.70 37.53 8.57
C LYS A 140 -11.28 36.23 8.04
N ASN A 141 -11.82 36.25 6.81
CA ASN A 141 -12.25 35.10 6.00
C ASN A 141 -12.48 33.79 6.80
N THR A 142 -13.58 33.76 7.55
CA THR A 142 -14.01 32.69 8.47
C THR A 142 -14.79 31.58 7.77
N GLY A 143 -14.52 31.34 6.49
CA GLY A 143 -15.12 30.23 5.76
C GLY A 143 -14.51 28.90 6.18
N ALA A 144 -15.31 27.83 6.21
CA ALA A 144 -14.77 26.48 6.35
C ALA A 144 -13.65 26.27 5.32
N ARG A 145 -12.57 25.58 5.71
CA ARG A 145 -11.45 25.28 4.81
C ARG A 145 -11.35 23.79 4.58
N ARG A 146 -10.91 23.41 3.39
CA ARG A 146 -10.71 22.00 3.03
C ARG A 146 -9.43 21.77 2.27
N VAL A 147 -8.67 20.78 2.75
CA VAL A 147 -7.50 20.23 2.07
C VAL A 147 -7.72 18.75 1.86
N ASP A 148 -7.50 18.26 0.65
CA ASP A 148 -7.44 16.83 0.37
C ASP A 148 -5.96 16.42 0.29
N VAL A 149 -5.57 15.41 1.08
CA VAL A 149 -4.24 14.79 1.04
C VAL A 149 -4.39 13.40 0.41
N ASP A 150 -3.71 13.18 -0.70
CA ASP A 150 -3.70 11.90 -1.43
C ASP A 150 -2.34 11.22 -1.27
N PHE A 151 -2.32 10.04 -0.64
CA PHE A 151 -1.20 9.10 -0.64
C PHE A 151 -1.38 8.11 -1.78
N ALA A 152 -0.44 8.07 -2.72
CA ALA A 152 -0.41 7.12 -3.82
C ALA A 152 0.64 6.05 -3.52
N VAL A 153 0.18 4.81 -3.35
CA VAL A 153 1.00 3.65 -3.00
C VAL A 153 1.14 2.73 -4.20
N LYS A 154 2.38 2.35 -4.47
CA LYS A 154 2.75 1.33 -5.46
C LYS A 154 3.60 0.27 -4.78
N THR A 155 3.60 -0.93 -5.36
CA THR A 155 4.50 -2.00 -4.94
C THR A 155 5.75 -2.02 -5.82
N ARG A 156 6.90 -2.28 -5.21
CA ARG A 156 8.16 -2.54 -5.90
C ARG A 156 8.81 -3.78 -5.30
N VAL A 157 9.46 -4.60 -6.13
CA VAL A 157 10.32 -5.67 -5.64
C VAL A 157 11.76 -5.19 -5.63
N GLN A 158 12.37 -5.22 -4.44
CA GLN A 158 13.80 -4.98 -4.27
C GLN A 158 14.54 -6.31 -4.45
N ARG A 159 15.24 -6.46 -5.57
CA ARG A 159 16.05 -7.64 -5.87
C ARG A 159 17.51 -7.36 -5.50
N GLY A 160 18.11 -8.25 -4.73
CA GLY A 160 19.55 -8.22 -4.45
C GLY A 160 20.39 -8.65 -5.65
N ASN A 161 21.72 -8.67 -5.47
CA ASN A 161 22.66 -9.04 -6.54
C ASN A 161 22.65 -10.55 -6.90
N SER A 162 21.94 -11.40 -6.15
CA SER A 162 22.09 -12.86 -6.14
C SER A 162 20.85 -13.63 -6.59
N GLY A 163 20.21 -13.29 -7.71
CA GLY A 163 19.16 -14.14 -8.31
C GLY A 163 17.93 -14.44 -7.42
N ASP A 164 17.82 -13.76 -6.29
CA ASP A 164 16.76 -13.93 -5.31
C ASP A 164 15.44 -13.36 -5.84
N VAL A 165 14.33 -13.93 -5.36
CA VAL A 165 12.98 -13.46 -5.65
C VAL A 165 12.78 -12.00 -5.21
N GLY A 166 13.61 -11.53 -4.29
CA GLY A 166 13.59 -10.17 -3.74
C GLY A 166 12.62 -10.02 -2.58
N VAL A 167 12.49 -8.78 -2.09
CA VAL A 167 11.55 -8.41 -1.03
C VAL A 167 10.56 -7.39 -1.62
N LEU A 168 9.26 -7.60 -1.38
CA LEU A 168 8.24 -6.61 -1.75
C LEU A 168 8.36 -5.42 -0.81
N ALA A 169 8.33 -4.21 -1.35
CA ALA A 169 8.29 -2.95 -0.61
C ALA A 169 7.21 -2.05 -1.20
N PHE A 170 6.79 -1.05 -0.41
CA PHE A 170 5.85 -0.04 -0.83
C PHE A 170 6.58 1.28 -1.12
N GLU A 171 6.25 1.88 -2.25
CA GLU A 171 6.64 3.25 -2.58
C GLU A 171 5.40 4.13 -2.38
N THR A 172 5.54 5.18 -1.56
CA THR A 172 4.45 6.11 -1.26
C THR A 172 4.80 7.50 -1.76
N ASP A 173 4.03 7.98 -2.73
CA ASP A 173 4.01 9.38 -3.14
C ASP A 173 2.88 10.12 -2.42
N VAL A 174 3.06 11.41 -2.16
CA VAL A 174 2.06 12.23 -1.48
C VAL A 174 1.80 13.54 -2.21
N ILE A 175 0.53 13.94 -2.28
CA ILE A 175 0.07 15.21 -2.85
C ILE A 175 -0.93 15.83 -1.88
N ALA A 176 -0.89 17.15 -1.71
CA ALA A 176 -1.90 17.92 -1.00
C ALA A 176 -2.52 18.94 -1.96
N SER A 177 -3.84 19.14 -1.85
CA SER A 177 -4.58 20.07 -2.69
C SER A 177 -5.57 20.89 -1.87
N LYS A 178 -5.54 22.22 -2.06
CA LYS A 178 -6.50 23.15 -1.48
C LYS A 178 -7.80 23.07 -2.28
N VAL A 179 -8.89 22.68 -1.61
CA VAL A 179 -10.19 22.55 -2.27
C VAL A 179 -10.96 23.86 -2.19
N TYR A 180 -11.09 24.45 -0.99
CA TYR A 180 -11.72 25.75 -0.77
C TYR A 180 -11.27 26.37 0.56
N GLY A 181 -11.58 27.67 0.75
CA GLY A 181 -11.34 28.39 2.01
C GLY A 181 -10.00 29.11 2.11
N PHE A 182 -9.26 29.22 1.00
CA PHE A 182 -7.91 29.80 0.96
C PHE A 182 -7.83 31.11 0.15
N GLY A 183 -8.88 31.95 0.24
CA GLY A 183 -8.93 33.26 -0.41
C GLY A 183 -9.08 33.19 -1.94
N THR A 184 -9.01 34.34 -2.60
CA THR A 184 -9.21 34.46 -4.05
C THR A 184 -8.07 33.75 -4.79
N LYS A 185 -8.39 32.71 -5.57
CA LYS A 185 -7.42 31.84 -6.27
C LYS A 185 -6.51 30.99 -5.37
N ASN A 186 -6.95 30.63 -4.15
CA ASN A 186 -6.19 29.75 -3.22
C ASN A 186 -4.80 30.29 -2.82
N ASN A 187 -4.60 31.60 -2.93
CA ASN A 187 -3.32 32.26 -2.71
C ASN A 187 -3.01 32.59 -1.24
N SER A 188 -3.97 32.41 -0.32
CA SER A 188 -3.73 32.65 1.11
C SER A 188 -3.15 31.41 1.80
N GLY A 189 -2.21 31.62 2.73
CA GLY A 189 -1.57 30.56 3.51
C GLY A 189 -0.56 29.76 2.69
N MET A 190 -0.08 28.66 3.29
CA MET A 190 0.91 27.73 2.70
C MET A 190 0.48 27.27 1.30
N SER A 191 1.35 27.30 0.30
CA SER A 191 1.06 26.79 -1.05
C SER A 191 0.99 25.25 -1.11
N GLU A 192 0.35 24.69 -2.13
CA GLU A 192 0.24 23.22 -2.29
C GLU A 192 1.61 22.52 -2.43
N ASP A 193 2.58 23.18 -3.06
CA ASP A 193 3.94 22.66 -3.18
C ASP A 193 4.68 22.67 -1.84
N GLU A 194 4.44 23.69 -1.01
CA GLU A 194 4.96 23.72 0.36
C GLU A 194 4.33 22.64 1.23
N MET A 195 3.01 22.43 1.12
CA MET A 195 2.32 21.33 1.79
C MET A 195 2.91 19.98 1.38
N ARG A 196 3.13 19.77 0.08
CA ARG A 196 3.72 18.54 -0.47
C ARG A 196 5.13 18.31 0.05
N ARG A 197 5.97 19.34 0.06
CA ARG A 197 7.33 19.27 0.58
C ARG A 197 7.35 18.94 2.08
N LEU A 198 6.45 19.54 2.86
CA LEU A 198 6.29 19.21 4.28
C LEU A 198 5.91 17.74 4.48
N LEU A 199 4.90 17.25 3.75
CA LEU A 199 4.47 15.86 3.83
C LEU A 199 5.59 14.89 3.45
N ARG A 200 6.33 15.15 2.36
CA ARG A 200 7.47 14.31 1.95
C ARG A 200 8.58 14.27 3.00
N LYS A 201 8.86 15.40 3.64
CA LYS A 201 9.82 15.47 4.75
C LYS A 201 9.39 14.57 5.90
N GLU A 202 8.12 14.63 6.30
CA GLU A 202 7.57 13.81 7.40
C GLU A 202 7.51 12.32 7.05
N LEU A 203 7.33 11.97 5.77
CA LEU A 203 7.42 10.58 5.29
C LEU A 203 8.85 10.04 5.25
N GLY A 204 9.86 10.86 5.56
CA GLY A 204 11.25 10.43 5.64
C GLY A 204 11.94 10.41 4.28
N GLU A 205 11.98 11.54 3.57
CA GLU A 205 12.63 11.73 2.25
C GLU A 205 14.08 11.17 2.12
N LYS A 206 14.74 10.78 3.22
CA LYS A 206 16.10 10.23 3.29
C LYS A 206 16.19 8.76 3.71
N SER A 207 15.08 8.11 4.06
CA SER A 207 15.03 6.75 4.59
C SER A 207 13.77 6.04 4.11
N GLU A 208 13.83 4.72 3.89
CA GLU A 208 12.61 3.99 3.52
C GLU A 208 11.54 4.15 4.62
N PRO A 209 10.33 4.64 4.27
CA PRO A 209 9.28 4.84 5.24
C PRO A 209 8.88 3.50 5.87
N GLN A 210 9.07 3.36 7.18
CA GLN A 210 8.58 2.22 7.94
C GLN A 210 7.08 2.37 8.18
N LEU A 211 6.29 1.88 7.22
CA LEU A 211 4.83 1.78 7.34
C LEU A 211 4.45 0.87 8.52
N GLY A 212 3.33 1.20 9.17
CA GLY A 212 2.78 0.50 10.33
C GLY A 212 2.95 1.24 11.66
N ASN A 213 3.63 2.40 11.64
CA ASN A 213 3.93 3.20 12.83
C ASN A 213 3.18 4.55 12.86
N GLY A 214 2.29 4.80 11.91
CA GLY A 214 1.48 6.03 11.86
C GLY A 214 2.21 7.17 11.21
N ILE A 215 3.08 6.88 10.26
CA ILE A 215 3.82 7.93 9.56
C ILE A 215 2.89 8.81 8.71
N TRP A 216 1.81 8.22 8.17
CA TRP A 216 0.82 8.97 7.39
C TRP A 216 0.00 9.90 8.26
N SER A 217 -0.52 9.40 9.38
CA SER A 217 -1.31 10.20 10.34
C SER A 217 -0.47 11.31 10.96
N LYS A 218 0.77 11.03 11.35
CA LYS A 218 1.71 12.04 11.84
C LYS A 218 1.97 13.14 10.81
N ALA A 219 2.26 12.77 9.56
CA ALA A 219 2.49 13.75 8.49
C ALA A 219 1.26 14.65 8.27
N VAL A 220 0.06 14.06 8.30
CA VAL A 220 -1.20 14.79 8.17
C VAL A 220 -1.47 15.69 9.39
N GLN A 221 -1.20 15.24 10.61
CA GLN A 221 -1.34 16.05 11.82
C GLN A 221 -0.40 17.26 11.81
N THR A 222 0.86 17.06 11.42
CA THR A 222 1.83 18.14 11.25
C THR A 222 1.36 19.15 10.21
N LEU A 223 0.85 18.67 9.07
CA LEU A 223 0.27 19.55 8.05
C LEU A 223 -0.93 20.33 8.60
N THR A 224 -1.85 19.65 9.29
CA THR A 224 -3.08 20.23 9.85
C THR A 224 -2.75 21.36 10.81
N GLY A 225 -1.82 21.15 11.76
CA GLY A 225 -1.41 22.19 12.72
C GLY A 225 -0.57 23.32 12.13
N THR A 226 -0.18 23.24 10.86
CA THR A 226 0.56 24.31 10.17
C THR A 226 -0.32 25.07 9.18
N VAL A 227 -1.29 24.40 8.57
CA VAL A 227 -2.14 24.97 7.51
C VAL A 227 -3.40 25.64 8.07
N PHE A 228 -3.96 25.11 9.15
CA PHE A 228 -5.13 25.64 9.85
C PHE A 228 -4.68 26.31 11.15
#